data_AF-A0A968A4I3-F1
#
_entry.id   AF-A0A968A4I3-F1
#
_cell.length_a   1.000
_cell.length_b   1.000
_cell.length_c   1.000
_cell.angle_alpha   90.00
_cell.angle_beta   90.00
_cell.angle_gamma   90.00
#
_symmetry.space_group_name_H-M   'P 1'
#
loop_
_entity.id
_entity.type
_entity.pdbx_description
1 polymer ?
#
loop_
_entity_poly.entity_id
_entity_poly.type
_entity_poly.pdbx_seq_one_letter_code
_entity_poly.pdbx_strand_id
1 'polypeptide(L)'
;WKGLVAGLVNLIIGIGLDGYTATISLTAVALTVGMFSYGISIVLYITSAHKLGATRSQIIFSSSPFFGVIMAATFLGESISLVQIVATVLIIISLAFL
;
A
#
# COMPACT_ATOMS: atom_id res chain seq x y z
N TRP A 1 -14.61 1.24 16.37
CA TRP A 1 -15.44 0.01 16.36
C TRP A 1 -15.33 -0.76 15.04
N LYS A 2 -15.57 -0.14 13.87
CA LYS A 2 -15.49 -0.83 12.56
C LYS A 2 -14.16 -1.57 12.32
N GLY A 3 -13.03 -0.91 12.59
CA GLY A 3 -11.71 -1.53 12.42
C GLY A 3 -11.44 -2.69 13.38
N LEU A 4 -11.86 -2.59 14.64
CA LEU A 4 -11.67 -3.67 15.62
C LEU A 4 -12.50 -4.91 15.25
N VAL A 5 -13.77 -4.70 14.89
CA VAL A 5 -14.67 -5.80 14.51
C VAL A 5 -14.22 -6.44 13.20
N ALA A 6 -13.94 -5.65 12.16
CA ALA A 6 -13.48 -6.17 10.88
C ALA A 6 -12.12 -6.89 11.02
N GLY A 7 -11.19 -6.34 11.79
CA GLY A 7 -9.89 -6.94 12.05
C GLY A 7 -10.00 -8.28 12.78
N LEU A 8 -10.83 -8.36 13.84
CA LEU A 8 -11.07 -9.60 14.58
C LEU A 8 -11.74 -10.66 13.69
N VAL A 9 -12.73 -10.28 12.90
CA VAL A 9 -13.41 -11.21 11.98
C VAL A 9 -12.43 -11.76 10.95
N ASN A 10 -11.62 -10.91 10.31
CA ASN A 10 -10.61 -11.37 9.35
C ASN A 10 -9.56 -12.26 10.00
N LEU A 11 -9.13 -11.94 11.23
CA LEU A 11 -8.17 -12.75 11.96
C LEU A 11 -8.74 -14.15 12.27
N ILE A 12 -9.98 -14.23 12.74
CA ILE A 12 -10.66 -15.50 13.02
C ILE A 12 -10.80 -16.32 11.74
N ILE A 13 -11.23 -15.71 10.63
CA ILE A 13 -11.36 -16.40 9.34
C ILE A 13 -10.00 -16.94 8.88
N GLY A 14 -8.94 -16.12 8.93
CA GLY A 14 -7.60 -16.52 8.52
C GLY A 14 -7.04 -17.69 9.34
N ILE A 15 -7.19 -17.61 10.67
CA ILE A 15 -6.79 -18.71 11.57
C ILE A 15 -7.63 -19.97 11.31
N GLY A 16 -8.92 -19.81 10.98
CA GLY A 16 -9.80 -20.94 10.67
C GLY A 16 -9.47 -21.66 9.36
N LEU A 17 -8.86 -20.98 8.38
CA LEU A 17 -8.52 -21.56 7.08
C LEU A 17 -7.18 -22.30 7.08
N ASP A 18 -6.11 -21.68 7.62
CA ASP A 18 -4.74 -22.21 7.53
C ASP A 18 -4.09 -22.51 8.89
N GLY A 19 -4.79 -22.22 9.99
CA GLY A 19 -4.19 -22.28 11.34
C GLY A 19 -3.16 -21.17 11.58
N TYR A 20 -2.78 -20.97 12.84
CA TYR A 20 -1.71 -20.04 13.19
C TYR A 20 -0.37 -20.77 13.23
N THR A 21 0.42 -20.64 12.17
CA THR A 21 1.75 -21.27 12.02
C THR A 21 2.91 -20.29 12.18
N ALA A 22 2.63 -18.98 12.21
CA ALA A 22 3.65 -17.95 12.31
C ALA A 22 4.23 -17.83 13.73
N THR A 23 5.51 -17.50 13.83
CA THR A 23 6.13 -17.15 15.12
C THR A 23 5.67 -15.77 15.56
N ILE A 24 5.61 -15.53 16.88
CA ILE A 24 5.24 -14.22 17.46
C ILE A 24 6.09 -13.07 16.90
N SER A 25 7.37 -13.34 16.60
CA SER A 25 8.29 -12.37 15.98
C SER A 25 7.85 -11.99 14.57
N LEU A 26 7.51 -12.96 13.72
CA LEU A 26 6.98 -12.72 12.38
C LEU A 26 5.67 -11.95 12.42
N THR A 27 4.79 -12.27 13.38
CA THR A 27 3.54 -11.53 13.57
C THR A 27 3.80 -10.08 13.98
N ALA A 28 4.74 -9.83 14.89
CA ALA A 28 5.11 -8.47 15.29
C ALA A 28 5.68 -7.66 14.11
N VAL A 29 6.55 -8.27 13.30
CA VAL A 29 7.09 -7.64 12.08
C VAL A 29 5.98 -7.38 11.05
N ALA A 30 5.06 -8.31 10.83
CA ALA A 30 3.94 -8.09 9.93
C ALA A 30 3.03 -6.95 10.39
N LEU A 31 2.78 -6.84 11.70
CA LEU A 31 1.99 -5.76 12.28
C LEU A 31 2.69 -4.40 12.14
N THR A 32 4.01 -4.33 12.34
CA THR A 32 4.75 -3.07 12.14
C THR A 32 4.75 -2.67 10.67
N VAL A 33 4.98 -3.60 9.75
CA VAL A 33 4.87 -3.34 8.30
C VAL A 33 3.46 -2.84 7.96
N GLY A 34 2.40 -3.49 8.42
CA GLY A 34 1.02 -3.05 8.21
C GLY A 34 0.73 -1.65 8.79
N MET A 35 1.29 -1.33 9.96
CA MET A 35 1.18 -0.01 10.58
C MET A 35 1.79 1.08 9.69
N PHE A 36 2.98 0.86 9.13
CA PHE A 36 3.63 1.84 8.26
C PHE A 36 3.00 1.90 6.87
N SER A 37 2.81 0.76 6.21
CA SER A 37 2.35 0.69 4.83
C SER A 37 0.87 1.08 4.67
N TYR A 38 0.01 0.70 5.62
CA TYR A 38 -1.43 0.97 5.56
C TYR A 38 -1.86 2.03 6.57
N GLY A 39 -1.53 1.85 7.85
CA GLY A 39 -2.02 2.72 8.93
C GLY A 39 -1.61 4.18 8.76
N ILE A 40 -0.30 4.44 8.82
CA ILE A 40 0.27 5.79 8.69
C ILE A 40 -0.04 6.37 7.30
N SER A 41 0.08 5.55 6.25
CA SER A 41 -0.23 5.95 4.87
C SER A 41 -1.67 6.50 4.73
N ILE A 42 -2.67 5.78 5.25
CA ILE A 42 -4.07 6.22 5.20
C ILE A 42 -4.30 7.48 6.03
N VAL A 43 -3.70 7.58 7.23
CA VAL A 43 -3.82 8.78 8.06
C VAL A 43 -3.27 10.01 7.33
N LEU A 44 -2.10 9.88 6.70
CA LEU A 44 -1.50 10.96 5.90
C LEU A 44 -2.33 11.29 4.66
N TYR A 45 -2.89 10.28 3.98
CA TYR A 45 -3.78 10.48 2.84
C TYR A 45 -5.04 11.24 3.22
N ILE A 46 -5.75 10.83 4.28
CA ILE A 46 -6.96 11.49 4.77
C ILE A 46 -6.64 12.91 5.22
N THR A 47 -5.52 13.11 5.92
CA THR A 47 -5.09 14.44 6.35
C THR A 47 -4.80 15.35 5.16
N SER A 48 -4.15 14.82 4.12
CA SER A 48 -3.89 15.55 2.88
C SER A 48 -5.19 15.89 2.16
N ALA A 49 -6.10 14.92 2.03
CA ALA A 49 -7.41 15.10 1.40
C ALA A 49 -8.24 16.18 2.10
N HIS A 50 -8.16 16.27 3.43
CA HIS A 50 -8.81 17.33 4.20
C HIS A 50 -8.19 18.71 4.01
N LYS A 51 -6.87 18.82 3.82
CA LYS A 51 -6.17 20.11 3.71
C LYS A 51 -6.09 20.65 2.27
N LEU A 52 -5.80 19.78 1.31
CA LEU A 52 -5.57 20.13 -0.10
C LEU A 52 -6.77 19.85 -1.01
N GLY A 53 -7.79 19.16 -0.50
CA GLY A 53 -8.89 18.62 -1.28
C GLY A 53 -8.60 17.22 -1.82
N ALA A 54 -9.67 16.45 -2.05
CA ALA A 54 -9.61 15.05 -2.45
C ALA A 54 -8.87 14.84 -3.77
N THR A 55 -9.18 15.62 -4.80
CA THR A 55 -8.58 15.47 -6.14
C THR A 55 -7.07 15.68 -6.13
N ARG A 56 -6.58 16.76 -5.49
CA ARG A 56 -5.14 17.06 -5.43
C ARG A 56 -4.36 16.01 -4.65
N SER A 57 -4.94 15.54 -3.55
CA SER A 57 -4.30 14.50 -2.71
C SER A 57 -4.25 13.16 -3.43
N GLN A 58 -5.29 12.84 -4.21
CA GLN A 58 -5.34 11.61 -5.00
C GLN A 58 -4.33 11.61 -6.16
N ILE A 59 -4.13 12.74 -6.83
CA ILE A 59 -3.08 12.86 -7.86
C ILE A 59 -1.69 12.60 -7.26
N ILE A 60 -1.39 13.20 -6.10
CA ILE A 60 -0.12 12.95 -5.40
C ILE A 60 0.00 11.48 -4.98
N PHE A 61 -1.06 10.90 -4.39
CA PHE A 61 -1.04 9.51 -3.94
C PHE A 61 -0.89 8.52 -5.10
N SER A 62 -1.40 8.86 -6.29
CA SER A 62 -1.29 8.04 -7.50
C SER A 62 0.15 7.97 -8.06
N SER A 63 1.09 8.76 -7.51
CA SER A 63 2.52 8.61 -7.80
C SER A 63 3.19 7.43 -7.06
N SER A 64 2.48 6.80 -6.11
CA SER A 64 2.99 5.65 -5.34
C SER A 64 3.59 4.50 -6.18
N PRO A 65 2.98 4.07 -7.31
CA PRO A 65 3.53 2.98 -8.12
C PRO A 65 4.94 3.25 -8.66
N PHE A 66 5.28 4.51 -8.96
CA PHE A 66 6.61 4.88 -9.44
C PHE A 66 7.67 4.63 -8.37
N PHE A 67 7.40 5.05 -7.15
CA PHE A 67 8.28 4.77 -6.01
C PHE A 67 8.40 3.27 -5.76
N GLY A 68 7.31 2.51 -5.91
CA GLY A 68 7.32 1.05 -5.80
C GLY A 68 8.26 0.39 -6.81
N VAL A 69 8.19 0.76 -8.08
CA VAL A 69 9.08 0.23 -9.14
C VAL A 69 10.54 0.60 -8.89
N ILE A 70 10.82 1.86 -8.52
CA ILE A 70 12.18 2.32 -8.23
C ILE A 70 12.75 1.56 -7.02
N MET A 71 11.98 1.39 -5.95
CA MET A 71 12.41 0.64 -4.78
C MET A 71 12.60 -0.85 -5.10
N ALA A 72 11.71 -1.47 -5.89
CA ALA A 72 11.87 -2.86 -6.30
C ALA A 72 13.15 -3.07 -7.15
N ALA A 73 13.40 -2.20 -8.12
CA ALA A 73 14.61 -2.26 -8.93
C ALA A 73 15.90 -2.07 -8.12
N THR A 74 15.89 -1.17 -7.13
CA THR A 74 17.09 -0.82 -6.34
C THR A 74 17.35 -1.74 -5.15
N PHE A 75 16.31 -2.13 -4.40
CA PHE A 75 16.45 -2.95 -3.18
C PHE A 75 16.27 -4.46 -3.42
N LEU A 76 15.39 -4.85 -4.36
CA LEU A 76 15.17 -6.26 -4.70
C LEU A 76 16.01 -6.72 -5.91
N GLY A 77 16.62 -5.79 -6.65
CA GLY A 77 17.41 -6.11 -7.84
C GLY A 77 16.57 -6.60 -9.01
N GLU A 78 15.26 -6.32 -9.02
CA GLU A 78 14.37 -6.73 -10.11
C GLU A 78 14.74 -6.01 -11.42
N SER A 79 14.77 -6.77 -12.52
CA SER A 79 14.95 -6.20 -13.84
C SER A 79 13.67 -5.53 -14.31
N ILE A 80 13.76 -4.23 -14.63
CA ILE A 80 12.62 -3.46 -15.12
C ILE A 80 12.19 -4.02 -16.46
N SER A 81 10.96 -4.54 -16.53
CA SER A 81 10.44 -5.11 -17.77
C SER A 81 9.92 -4.02 -18.72
N LEU A 82 9.92 -4.31 -20.03
CA LEU A 82 9.29 -3.45 -21.03
C LEU A 82 7.81 -3.16 -20.71
N VAL A 83 7.10 -4.13 -20.12
CA VAL A 83 5.70 -3.97 -19.71
C VAL A 83 5.57 -2.94 -18.57
N GLN A 84 6.49 -2.96 -17.59
CA GLN A 84 6.50 -1.98 -16.51
C GLN A 84 6.74 -0.56 -17.06
N ILE A 85 7.66 -0.41 -18.01
CA ILE A 85 7.93 0.88 -18.66
C ILE A 85 6.67 1.41 -19.38
N VAL A 86 5.99 0.57 -20.15
CA VAL A 86 4.75 0.95 -20.84
C VAL A 86 3.66 1.33 -19.82
N ALA A 87 3.52 0.57 -18.73
CA ALA A 87 2.58 0.89 -17.65
C ALA A 87 2.90 2.24 -16.98
N THR A 88 4.18 2.51 -16.71
CA THR A 88 4.68 3.78 -16.17
C THR A 88 4.28 4.95 -17.08
N VAL A 89 4.51 4.84 -18.40
CA VAL A 89 4.12 5.88 -19.36
C VAL A 89 2.61 6.08 -19.40
N LEU A 90 1.83 5.01 -19.41
CA LEU A 90 0.36 5.07 -19.37
C LEU A 90 -0.17 5.80 -18.13
N ILE A 91 0.41 5.51 -16.95
CA ILE A 91 0.03 6.18 -15.70
C ILE A 91 0.38 7.67 -15.75
N ILE A 92 1.56 8.05 -16.28
CA ILE A 92 1.94 9.48 -16.45
C ILE A 92 0.92 10.19 -17.32
N ILE A 93 0.54 9.60 -18.46
CA ILE A 93 -0.45 10.18 -19.36
C ILE A 93 -1.78 10.32 -18.64
N SER A 94 -2.26 9.27 -17.97
CA SER A 94 -3.53 9.31 -17.24
C SER A 94 -3.55 10.40 -16.16
N LEU A 95 -2.44 10.61 -15.45
CA LEU A 95 -2.33 11.64 -14.42
C LEU A 95 -2.28 13.06 -15.00
N ALA A 96 -1.77 13.22 -16.22
CA ALA A 96 -1.76 14.52 -16.91
C ALA A 96 -3.15 14.95 -17.41
N PHE A 97 -4.07 14.01 -17.62
CA PHE A 97 -5.44 14.26 -18.09
C PHE A 97 -6.48 14.45 -16.97
N LEU A 98 -6.06 14.42 -15.69
CA LEU A 98 -6.92 14.43 -14.50
C LEU A 98 -6.77 15.73 -13.71
#